data_AF-A0AA86GTE7-F1
#
_entry.id   AF-A0AA86GTE7-F1
#
_cell.length_a   1.000
_cell.length_b   1.000
_cell.length_c   1.000
_cell.angle_alpha   90.00
_cell.angle_beta   90.00
_cell.angle_gamma   90.00
#
_symmetry.space_group_name_H-M   'P 1'
#
loop_
_entity.id
_entity.type
_entity.pdbx_description
1 polymer ?
#
loop_
_entity_poly.entity_id
_entity_poly.type
_entity_poly.pdbx_seq_one_letter_code
_entity_poly.pdbx_strand_id
1 'polypeptide(L)'
;MPRSRHDHFPRSDEARRRRRHAAASALDAAWRAGDLAPDGLLAAMRAQEAATPETAIAALAPWLADIGWLRARLGEALGLLAADAFARPPLRPVGGGALGGLLLAEAGAIRMTLLLRPFDAAAHEAAPTALFVPGRSVTRILADGGAMLRFHRVAVSAAEEAGAFTAAGASPCRSTDPRPLRAGETIRLDSARETFGLSGGSGDVLMLQLAIQPPSPLPIRAYDVASGRLVHVSASRRDSSFRQMALALLRAMRRTDAAPLFAAEAASEDFAARWNAMRELIALDSVAARAPLARMAAADPHPEVRAAAAATLELYPSPPACGRGSEACELVR
;
A
#
# COMPACT_ATOMS: atom_id res chain seq x y z
N MET A 1 -35.04 16.47 -33.34
CA MET A 1 -34.12 15.33 -33.17
C MET A 1 -34.31 14.76 -31.77
N PRO A 2 -34.43 13.44 -31.58
CA PRO A 2 -34.54 12.87 -30.24
C PRO A 2 -33.21 13.06 -29.50
N ARG A 3 -33.26 13.60 -28.28
CA ARG A 3 -32.10 13.75 -27.40
C ARG A 3 -31.45 12.39 -27.15
N SER A 4 -30.14 12.33 -27.29
CA SER A 4 -29.37 11.11 -27.11
C SER A 4 -29.40 10.70 -25.64
N ARG A 5 -29.42 9.39 -25.36
CA ARG A 5 -29.30 8.84 -23.99
C ARG A 5 -27.95 9.19 -23.33
N HIS A 6 -27.03 9.80 -24.06
CA HIS A 6 -25.77 10.33 -23.55
C HIS A 6 -25.83 11.83 -23.15
N ASP A 7 -26.96 12.50 -23.35
CA ASP A 7 -27.21 13.89 -22.89
C ASP A 7 -27.38 13.99 -21.37
N HIS A 8 -27.33 12.86 -20.64
CA HIS A 8 -27.34 12.83 -19.18
C HIS A 8 -26.04 13.30 -18.54
N PHE A 9 -24.94 13.38 -19.30
CA PHE A 9 -23.72 13.99 -18.80
C PHE A 9 -23.86 15.51 -18.87
N PRO A 10 -23.69 16.27 -17.77
CA PRO A 10 -23.85 17.74 -17.74
C PRO A 10 -22.68 18.49 -18.43
N ARG A 11 -22.22 17.98 -19.59
CA ARG A 11 -21.20 18.59 -20.45
C ARG A 11 -21.71 19.82 -21.17
N SER A 12 -23.01 19.95 -21.40
CA SER A 12 -23.63 21.12 -22.03
C SER A 12 -24.22 22.12 -21.03
N ASP A 13 -24.60 21.70 -19.82
CA ASP A 13 -25.16 22.58 -18.78
C ASP A 13 -24.07 23.16 -17.86
N GLU A 14 -23.51 24.29 -18.28
CA GLU A 14 -22.46 24.98 -17.53
C GLU A 14 -22.92 25.48 -16.17
N ALA A 15 -24.15 25.97 -16.06
CA ALA A 15 -24.69 26.49 -14.80
C ALA A 15 -24.80 25.36 -13.75
N ARG A 16 -25.29 24.18 -14.15
CA ARG A 16 -25.31 22.99 -13.29
C ARG A 16 -23.90 22.54 -12.93
N ARG A 17 -22.93 22.55 -13.85
CA ARG A 17 -21.52 22.24 -13.51
C ARG A 17 -20.96 23.19 -12.45
N ARG A 18 -21.13 24.50 -12.63
CA ARG A 18 -20.65 25.52 -11.68
C ARG A 18 -21.28 25.33 -10.30
N ARG A 19 -22.61 25.15 -10.22
CA ARG A 19 -23.32 24.89 -8.95
C ARG A 19 -22.81 23.62 -8.25
N ARG A 20 -22.65 22.51 -8.98
CA ARG A 20 -22.14 21.25 -8.42
C ARG A 20 -20.71 21.36 -7.91
N HIS A 21 -19.83 22.02 -8.67
CA HIS A 21 -18.45 22.23 -8.25
C HIS A 21 -18.40 23.13 -7.01
N ALA A 22 -19.15 24.23 -6.99
CA ALA A 22 -19.24 25.11 -5.83
C ALA A 22 -19.76 24.38 -4.58
N ALA A 23 -20.80 23.56 -4.71
CA ALA A 23 -21.34 22.76 -3.60
C ALA A 23 -20.32 21.75 -3.06
N ALA A 24 -19.62 21.02 -3.95
CA ALA A 24 -18.57 20.08 -3.56
C ALA A 24 -17.39 20.79 -2.88
N SER A 25 -16.94 21.93 -3.42
CA SER A 25 -15.87 22.75 -2.83
C SER A 25 -16.26 23.35 -1.48
N ALA A 26 -17.51 23.79 -1.32
CA ALA A 26 -18.00 24.30 -0.04
C ALA A 26 -18.03 23.19 1.03
N LEU A 27 -18.46 21.99 0.67
CA LEU A 27 -18.44 20.83 1.57
C LEU A 27 -17.02 20.43 1.96
N ASP A 28 -16.09 20.39 0.99
CA ASP A 28 -14.66 20.11 1.25
C ASP A 28 -14.04 21.17 2.18
N ALA A 29 -14.34 22.45 1.97
CA ALA A 29 -13.88 23.53 2.85
C ALA A 29 -14.43 23.41 4.27
N ALA A 30 -15.73 23.09 4.42
CA ALA A 30 -16.36 22.89 5.73
C ALA A 30 -15.74 21.71 6.48
N TRP A 31 -15.53 20.56 5.80
CA TRP A 31 -14.88 19.40 6.40
C TRP A 31 -13.45 19.69 6.81
N ARG A 32 -12.65 20.36 5.96
CA ARG A 32 -11.29 20.75 6.31
C ARG A 32 -11.24 21.68 7.51
N ALA A 33 -12.15 22.66 7.59
CA ALA A 33 -12.22 23.55 8.73
C ALA A 33 -12.55 22.78 10.03
N GLY A 34 -13.51 21.85 9.98
CA GLY A 34 -13.84 20.99 11.11
C GLY A 34 -12.71 20.03 11.51
N ASP A 35 -12.01 19.46 10.53
CA ASP A 35 -10.89 18.55 10.79
C ASP A 35 -9.67 19.26 11.40
N LEU A 36 -9.46 20.54 11.08
CA LEU A 36 -8.35 21.36 11.57
C LEU A 36 -8.67 22.13 12.86
N ALA A 37 -9.93 22.16 13.29
CA ALA A 37 -10.31 22.73 14.59
C ALA A 37 -9.62 21.96 15.73
N PRO A 38 -9.43 22.56 16.94
CA PRO A 38 -8.72 21.91 18.04
C PRO A 38 -9.24 20.51 18.42
N ASP A 39 -10.56 20.32 18.37
CA ASP A 39 -11.23 19.04 18.65
C ASP A 39 -11.50 18.22 17.37
N GLY A 40 -10.92 18.64 16.24
CA GLY A 40 -11.07 18.02 14.93
C GLY A 40 -10.22 16.75 14.77
N LEU A 41 -10.65 15.87 13.86
CA LEU A 41 -9.98 14.58 13.64
C LEU A 41 -8.53 14.75 13.17
N LEU A 42 -8.26 15.64 12.21
CA LEU A 42 -6.88 15.84 11.74
C LEU A 42 -6.01 16.53 12.78
N ALA A 43 -6.55 17.47 13.57
CA ALA A 43 -5.83 18.07 14.68
C ALA A 43 -5.45 17.01 15.73
N ALA A 44 -6.41 16.14 16.12
CA ALA A 44 -6.17 15.04 17.04
C ALA A 44 -5.13 14.04 16.51
N MET A 45 -5.18 13.69 15.22
CA MET A 45 -4.18 12.80 14.61
C MET A 45 -2.78 13.44 14.58
N ARG A 46 -2.69 14.72 14.18
CA ARG A 46 -1.40 15.45 14.14
C ARG A 46 -0.74 15.57 15.50
N ALA A 47 -1.52 15.75 16.56
CA ALA A 47 -1.02 15.74 17.93
C ALA A 47 -0.32 14.42 18.32
N GLN A 48 -0.56 13.33 17.57
CA GLN A 48 0.01 12.01 17.82
C GLN A 48 1.08 11.59 16.80
N GLU A 49 1.51 12.46 15.88
CA GLU A 49 2.49 12.09 14.83
C GLU A 49 3.84 11.62 15.39
N ALA A 50 4.25 12.15 16.54
CA ALA A 50 5.49 11.78 17.24
C ALA A 50 5.27 10.73 18.35
N ALA A 51 4.03 10.32 18.60
CA ALA A 51 3.72 9.35 19.65
C ALA A 51 4.06 7.92 19.22
N THR A 52 4.23 7.02 20.18
CA THR A 52 4.30 5.59 19.88
C THR A 52 2.97 5.10 19.31
N PRO A 53 2.97 4.03 18.49
CA PRO A 53 1.74 3.47 17.94
C PRO A 53 0.67 3.13 19.01
N GLU A 54 1.08 2.62 20.16
CA GLU A 54 0.19 2.31 21.29
C GLU A 54 -0.46 3.56 21.88
N THR A 55 0.33 4.61 22.13
CA THR A 55 -0.17 5.88 22.65
C THR A 55 -1.13 6.55 21.67
N ALA A 56 -0.78 6.55 20.38
CA ALA A 56 -1.62 7.14 19.34
C ALA A 56 -2.94 6.37 19.17
N ILE A 57 -2.95 5.02 19.29
CA ILE A 57 -4.19 4.23 19.33
C ILE A 57 -5.04 4.63 20.52
N ALA A 58 -4.45 4.72 21.72
CA ALA A 58 -5.20 5.06 22.93
C ALA A 58 -5.85 6.45 22.81
N ALA A 59 -5.10 7.43 22.29
CA ALA A 59 -5.58 8.79 22.07
C ALA A 59 -6.70 8.88 21.03
N LEU A 60 -6.67 8.05 19.98
CA LEU A 60 -7.63 8.09 18.88
C LEU A 60 -8.78 7.07 19.02
N ALA A 61 -8.75 6.21 20.04
CA ALA A 61 -9.81 5.24 20.33
C ALA A 61 -11.23 5.85 20.45
N PRO A 62 -11.42 7.08 21.00
CA PRO A 62 -12.74 7.71 21.04
C PRO A 62 -13.40 7.88 19.67
N TRP A 63 -12.61 8.17 18.62
CA TRP A 63 -13.11 8.33 17.24
C TRP A 63 -13.62 7.03 16.62
N LEU A 64 -13.17 5.88 17.13
CA LEU A 64 -13.70 4.55 16.79
C LEU A 64 -14.92 4.19 17.64
N ALA A 65 -14.95 4.65 18.90
CA ALA A 65 -15.98 4.33 19.88
C ALA A 65 -17.29 5.12 19.64
N ASP A 66 -17.18 6.40 19.28
CA ASP A 66 -18.31 7.23 18.89
C ASP A 66 -18.18 7.59 17.40
N ILE A 67 -19.09 7.04 16.60
CA ILE A 67 -19.13 7.22 15.15
C ILE A 67 -20.15 8.30 14.72
N GLY A 68 -20.65 9.12 15.65
CA GLY A 68 -21.57 10.22 15.33
C GLY A 68 -21.01 11.17 14.28
N TRP A 69 -19.71 11.50 14.39
CA TRP A 69 -18.99 12.31 13.41
C TRP A 69 -19.01 11.68 12.00
N LEU A 70 -18.84 10.36 11.91
CA LEU A 70 -18.82 9.63 10.65
C LEU A 70 -20.21 9.61 10.02
N ARG A 71 -21.25 9.37 10.83
CA ARG A 71 -22.65 9.39 10.36
C ARG A 71 -23.02 10.77 9.83
N ALA A 72 -22.65 11.84 10.53
CA ALA A 72 -22.88 13.21 10.08
C ALA A 72 -22.18 13.47 8.73
N ARG A 73 -20.88 13.13 8.64
CA ARG A 73 -20.07 13.30 7.41
C ARG A 73 -20.65 12.53 6.22
N LEU A 74 -21.04 11.27 6.41
CA LEU A 74 -21.67 10.48 5.36
C LEU A 74 -23.06 11.02 4.99
N GLY A 75 -23.82 11.53 5.96
CA GLY A 75 -25.10 12.19 5.72
C GLY A 75 -24.98 13.42 4.81
N GLU A 76 -23.98 14.27 5.05
CA GLU A 76 -23.71 15.44 4.21
C GLU A 76 -23.27 15.04 2.79
N ALA A 77 -22.44 14.00 2.66
CA ALA A 77 -22.05 13.45 1.36
C ALA A 77 -23.23 12.90 0.58
N LEU A 78 -24.13 12.17 1.26
CA LEU A 78 -25.36 11.66 0.67
C LEU A 78 -26.32 12.79 0.30
N GLY A 79 -26.42 13.84 1.12
CA GLY A 79 -27.19 15.04 0.80
C GLY A 79 -26.70 15.73 -0.48
N LEU A 80 -25.38 15.83 -0.65
CA LEU A 80 -24.79 16.36 -1.88
C LEU A 80 -25.14 15.51 -3.11
N LEU A 81 -25.08 14.18 -2.99
CA LEU A 81 -25.45 13.25 -4.06
C LEU A 81 -26.95 13.23 -4.36
N ALA A 82 -27.80 13.39 -3.33
CA ALA A 82 -29.25 13.49 -3.50
C ALA A 82 -29.65 14.77 -4.22
N ALA A 83 -28.96 15.89 -3.95
CA ALA A 83 -29.15 17.15 -4.67
C ALA A 83 -28.67 17.07 -6.13
N ASP A 84 -27.60 16.32 -6.39
CA ASP A 84 -27.14 16.03 -7.75
C ASP A 84 -26.35 14.73 -7.83
N ALA A 85 -26.89 13.71 -8.51
CA ALA A 85 -26.28 12.37 -8.60
C ALA A 85 -24.90 12.33 -9.26
N PHE A 86 -24.49 13.41 -9.94
CA PHE A 86 -23.16 13.54 -10.55
C PHE A 86 -22.22 14.47 -9.75
N ALA A 87 -22.65 14.98 -8.60
CA ALA A 87 -21.76 15.65 -7.66
C ALA A 87 -20.72 14.65 -7.13
N ARG A 88 -19.57 15.17 -6.70
CA ARG A 88 -18.48 14.36 -6.15
C ARG A 88 -18.25 14.79 -4.71
N PRO A 89 -18.73 14.03 -3.73
CA PRO A 89 -18.34 14.25 -2.34
C PRO A 89 -16.81 14.23 -2.19
N PRO A 90 -16.25 14.99 -1.24
CA PRO A 90 -14.81 15.06 -1.00
C PRO A 90 -14.31 13.82 -0.23
N LEU A 91 -14.66 12.64 -0.72
CA LEU A 91 -14.29 11.34 -0.18
C LEU A 91 -13.28 10.69 -1.13
N ARG A 92 -12.15 10.24 -0.59
CA ARG A 92 -11.08 9.62 -1.37
C ARG A 92 -11.25 8.11 -1.35
N PRO A 93 -11.56 7.45 -2.48
CA PRO A 93 -11.64 6.00 -2.52
C PRO A 93 -10.26 5.37 -2.25
N VAL A 94 -10.25 4.23 -1.57
CA VAL A 94 -9.08 3.40 -1.33
C VAL A 94 -9.40 1.92 -1.55
N GLY A 95 -8.37 1.11 -1.72
CA GLY A 95 -8.52 -0.33 -1.99
C GLY A 95 -8.83 -0.64 -3.45
N GLY A 96 -9.26 -1.88 -3.69
CA GLY A 96 -9.51 -2.44 -5.01
C GLY A 96 -9.68 -3.95 -4.95
N GLY A 97 -10.49 -4.52 -5.85
CA GLY A 97 -10.84 -5.95 -5.83
C GLY A 97 -11.84 -6.28 -4.72
N ALA A 98 -11.49 -7.25 -3.86
CA ALA A 98 -12.38 -7.81 -2.83
C ALA A 98 -12.60 -6.90 -1.59
N LEU A 99 -11.83 -5.82 -1.44
CA LEU A 99 -11.98 -4.86 -0.35
C LEU A 99 -11.77 -3.43 -0.88
N GLY A 100 -12.82 -2.63 -0.82
CA GLY A 100 -12.81 -1.20 -1.15
C GLY A 100 -13.02 -0.34 0.09
N GLY A 101 -12.95 0.97 -0.06
CA GLY A 101 -13.20 1.87 1.06
C GLY A 101 -13.03 3.34 0.75
N LEU A 102 -13.11 4.15 1.80
CA LEU A 102 -12.94 5.60 1.80
C LEU A 102 -11.89 5.99 2.85
N LEU A 103 -10.88 6.73 2.40
CA LEU A 103 -9.92 7.39 3.30
C LEU A 103 -10.60 8.61 3.93
N LEU A 104 -10.85 8.53 5.23
CA LEU A 104 -11.56 9.55 5.99
C LEU A 104 -10.61 10.65 6.46
N ALA A 105 -9.43 10.27 6.95
CA ALA A 105 -8.39 11.18 7.42
C ALA A 105 -7.01 10.52 7.39
N GLU A 106 -5.97 11.34 7.23
CA GLU A 106 -4.57 10.90 7.22
C GLU A 106 -3.65 11.99 7.75
N ALA A 107 -2.74 11.63 8.65
CA ALA A 107 -1.69 12.50 9.18
C ALA A 107 -0.43 11.66 9.47
N GLY A 108 0.66 11.92 8.75
CA GLY A 108 1.88 11.12 8.82
C GLY A 108 1.64 9.61 8.64
N ALA A 109 1.98 8.84 9.66
CA ALA A 109 1.82 7.38 9.73
C ALA A 109 0.41 6.91 10.14
N ILE A 110 -0.49 7.84 10.48
CA ILE A 110 -1.81 7.55 11.05
C ILE A 110 -2.86 7.68 9.95
N ARG A 111 -3.71 6.66 9.80
CA ARG A 111 -4.77 6.60 8.81
C ARG A 111 -6.08 6.14 9.43
N MET A 112 -7.16 6.85 9.13
CA MET A 112 -8.54 6.45 9.43
C MET A 112 -9.28 6.12 8.13
N THR A 113 -9.76 4.90 8.00
CA THR A 113 -10.39 4.38 6.76
C THR A 113 -11.70 3.68 7.05
N LEU A 114 -12.72 3.97 6.25
CA LEU A 114 -13.95 3.16 6.18
C LEU A 114 -13.75 2.10 5.10
N LEU A 115 -13.79 0.83 5.47
CA LEU A 115 -13.60 -0.31 4.57
C LEU A 115 -14.92 -1.03 4.35
N LEU A 116 -15.14 -1.45 3.11
CA LEU A 116 -16.29 -2.21 2.65
C LEU A 116 -15.80 -3.47 1.93
N ARG A 117 -16.21 -4.62 2.45
CA ARG A 117 -16.15 -5.90 1.72
C ARG A 117 -17.55 -6.17 1.18
N PRO A 118 -17.77 -6.06 -0.14
CA PRO A 118 -19.08 -6.37 -0.70
C PRO A 118 -19.39 -7.87 -0.55
N PHE A 119 -20.67 -8.22 -0.48
CA PHE A 119 -21.12 -9.61 -0.28
C PHE A 119 -20.61 -10.58 -1.35
N ASP A 120 -20.38 -10.10 -2.58
CA ASP A 120 -19.89 -10.86 -3.72
C ASP A 120 -18.35 -10.89 -3.83
N ALA A 121 -17.64 -10.26 -2.88
CA ALA A 121 -16.17 -10.26 -2.87
C ALA A 121 -15.59 -11.67 -2.90
N ALA A 122 -16.22 -12.61 -2.20
CA ALA A 122 -15.76 -14.01 -2.14
C ALA A 122 -15.80 -14.74 -3.49
N ALA A 123 -16.67 -14.32 -4.41
CA ALA A 123 -16.74 -14.89 -5.76
C ALA A 123 -15.56 -14.45 -6.65
N HIS A 124 -14.89 -13.36 -6.27
CA HIS A 124 -13.81 -12.74 -7.03
C HIS A 124 -12.43 -12.91 -6.37
N GLU A 125 -12.38 -13.55 -5.21
CA GLU A 125 -11.15 -13.72 -4.44
C GLU A 125 -10.38 -14.94 -4.97
N ALA A 126 -9.20 -14.69 -5.56
CA ALA A 126 -8.20 -15.74 -5.76
C ALA A 126 -7.73 -16.28 -4.39
N ALA A 127 -6.95 -17.36 -4.40
CA ALA A 127 -6.48 -18.05 -3.20
C ALA A 127 -6.16 -17.07 -2.03
N PRO A 128 -6.75 -17.26 -0.84
CA PRO A 128 -6.71 -16.25 0.21
C PRO A 128 -5.29 -16.04 0.71
N THR A 129 -4.86 -14.78 0.78
CA THR A 129 -3.57 -14.39 1.32
C THR A 129 -3.73 -13.59 2.61
N ALA A 130 -2.88 -13.86 3.60
CA ALA A 130 -2.79 -13.10 4.83
C ALA A 130 -1.71 -12.02 4.67
N LEU A 131 -2.13 -10.75 4.69
CA LEU A 131 -1.24 -9.59 4.55
C LEU A 131 -0.87 -8.99 5.91
N PHE A 132 0.43 -8.90 6.18
CA PHE A 132 1.00 -8.29 7.38
C PHE A 132 1.71 -6.99 7.00
N VAL A 133 1.20 -5.86 7.48
CA VAL A 133 1.79 -4.53 7.26
C VAL A 133 2.27 -4.02 8.62
N PRO A 134 3.59 -3.85 8.83
CA PRO A 134 4.13 -3.49 10.14
C PRO A 134 3.49 -2.22 10.74
N GLY A 135 3.14 -2.29 12.03
CA GLY A 135 2.49 -1.20 12.74
C GLY A 135 1.50 -1.68 13.79
N ARG A 136 0.48 -0.88 14.04
CA ARG A 136 -0.69 -1.25 14.85
C ARG A 136 -1.97 -0.91 14.13
N SER A 137 -3.02 -1.69 14.37
CA SER A 137 -4.35 -1.35 13.89
C SER A 137 -5.44 -1.67 14.91
N VAL A 138 -6.51 -0.86 14.84
CA VAL A 138 -7.77 -1.10 15.54
C VAL A 138 -8.89 -1.00 14.52
N THR A 139 -9.65 -2.08 14.38
CA THR A 139 -10.77 -2.16 13.46
C THR A 139 -12.05 -2.38 14.24
N ARG A 140 -13.01 -1.46 14.11
CA ARG A 140 -14.37 -1.64 14.61
C ARG A 140 -15.26 -2.17 13.50
N ILE A 141 -15.98 -3.25 13.77
CA ILE A 141 -16.96 -3.81 12.85
C ILE A 141 -18.27 -3.04 12.99
N LEU A 142 -18.72 -2.42 11.90
CA LEU A 142 -19.97 -1.65 11.86
C LEU A 142 -21.14 -2.49 11.35
N ALA A 143 -20.88 -3.36 10.37
CA ALA A 143 -21.81 -4.37 9.87
C ALA A 143 -21.01 -5.65 9.59
N ASP A 144 -21.49 -6.81 10.03
CA ASP A 144 -20.76 -8.07 9.92
C ASP A 144 -21.12 -8.90 8.68
N GLY A 145 -22.23 -8.60 7.99
CA GLY A 145 -22.66 -9.28 6.77
C GLY A 145 -22.84 -10.80 6.90
N GLY A 146 -22.91 -11.33 8.13
CA GLY A 146 -22.86 -12.77 8.40
C GLY A 146 -21.52 -13.44 8.07
N ALA A 147 -20.44 -12.66 7.95
CA ALA A 147 -19.12 -13.17 7.59
C ALA A 147 -18.47 -13.94 8.74
N MET A 148 -17.54 -14.81 8.37
CA MET A 148 -16.65 -15.53 9.28
C MET A 148 -15.31 -14.82 9.35
N LEU A 149 -14.76 -14.76 10.56
CA LEU A 149 -13.47 -14.17 10.89
C LEU A 149 -12.46 -15.27 11.18
N ARG A 150 -11.26 -15.13 10.62
CA ARG A 150 -10.12 -15.98 10.91
C ARG A 150 -8.90 -15.11 11.22
N PHE A 151 -8.20 -15.39 12.32
CA PHE A 151 -6.95 -14.72 12.63
C PHE A 151 -5.77 -15.46 12.04
N HIS A 152 -4.75 -14.70 11.66
CA HIS A 152 -3.49 -15.18 11.11
C HIS A 152 -2.34 -14.60 11.92
N ARG A 153 -1.35 -15.42 12.25
CA ARG A 153 -0.21 -15.05 13.09
C ARG A 153 1.10 -15.52 12.49
N VAL A 154 2.13 -14.69 12.63
CA VAL A 154 3.52 -15.00 12.31
C VAL A 154 4.42 -14.60 13.46
N ALA A 155 5.41 -15.43 13.77
CA ALA A 155 6.46 -15.05 14.70
C ALA A 155 7.42 -14.08 14.01
N VAL A 156 7.90 -13.08 14.75
CA VAL A 156 8.91 -12.12 14.30
C VAL A 156 9.92 -11.94 15.42
N SER A 157 11.17 -12.25 15.13
CA SER A 157 12.30 -12.13 16.04
C SER A 157 12.78 -10.68 16.18
N ALA A 158 13.49 -10.38 17.26
CA ALA A 158 14.09 -9.07 17.48
C ALA A 158 15.11 -8.69 16.38
N ALA A 159 15.81 -9.68 15.81
CA ALA A 159 16.73 -9.45 14.71
C ALA A 159 15.99 -9.01 13.44
N GLU A 160 14.86 -9.64 13.13
CA GLU A 160 14.01 -9.23 12.01
C GLU A 160 13.44 -7.81 12.23
N GLU A 161 13.00 -7.49 13.45
CA GLU A 161 12.57 -6.13 13.83
C GLU A 161 13.69 -5.09 13.71
N ALA A 162 14.95 -5.50 13.86
CA ALA A 162 16.12 -4.66 13.64
C ALA A 162 16.57 -4.61 12.17
N GLY A 163 15.85 -5.26 11.24
CA GLY A 163 16.12 -5.22 9.80
C GLY A 163 16.91 -6.41 9.24
N ALA A 164 17.12 -7.48 10.01
CA ALA A 164 17.76 -8.71 9.54
C ALA A 164 16.78 -9.73 8.93
N PHE A 165 15.61 -9.29 8.49
CA PHE A 165 14.62 -10.15 7.86
C PHE A 165 15.18 -10.82 6.60
N THR A 166 14.88 -12.09 6.38
CA THR A 166 15.13 -12.80 5.11
C THR A 166 13.91 -13.63 4.76
N ALA A 167 13.55 -13.72 3.48
CA ALA A 167 12.43 -14.54 3.02
C ALA A 167 12.63 -16.02 3.34
N ALA A 168 13.87 -16.53 3.23
CA ALA A 168 14.22 -17.91 3.54
C ALA A 168 14.11 -18.23 5.05
N GLY A 169 14.38 -17.25 5.91
CA GLY A 169 14.27 -17.38 7.36
C GLY A 169 12.88 -17.08 7.93
N ALA A 170 11.92 -16.68 7.09
CA ALA A 170 10.62 -16.23 7.54
C ALA A 170 9.83 -17.34 8.23
N SER A 171 9.32 -17.06 9.44
CA SER A 171 8.45 -17.98 10.16
C SER A 171 7.16 -18.25 9.37
N PRO A 172 6.62 -19.48 9.40
CA PRO A 172 5.39 -19.80 8.71
C PRO A 172 4.18 -19.16 9.39
N CYS A 173 3.18 -18.81 8.58
CA CYS A 173 1.91 -18.29 9.07
C CYS A 173 1.05 -19.42 9.67
N ARG A 174 0.35 -19.10 10.75
CA ARG A 174 -0.61 -19.97 11.44
C ARG A 174 -1.96 -19.29 11.50
N SER A 175 -3.00 -20.06 11.26
CA SER A 175 -4.38 -19.56 11.23
C SER A 175 -5.19 -20.18 12.35
N THR A 176 -6.11 -19.42 12.94
CA THR A 176 -7.10 -19.96 13.87
C THR A 176 -8.25 -20.64 13.12
N ASP A 177 -9.07 -21.39 13.85
CA ASP A 177 -10.37 -21.78 13.33
C ASP A 177 -11.24 -20.54 13.06
N PRO A 178 -12.05 -20.55 11.99
CA PRO A 178 -13.00 -19.49 11.73
C PRO A 178 -14.05 -19.39 12.83
N ARG A 179 -14.44 -18.17 13.18
CA ARG A 179 -15.58 -17.89 14.06
C ARG A 179 -16.49 -16.82 13.45
N PRO A 180 -17.76 -16.71 13.86
CA PRO A 180 -18.61 -15.62 13.40
C PRO A 180 -18.03 -14.24 13.73
N LEU A 181 -18.07 -13.33 12.76
CA LEU A 181 -17.83 -11.92 12.96
C LEU A 181 -19.04 -11.29 13.65
N ARG A 182 -18.83 -10.30 14.51
CA ARG A 182 -19.92 -9.63 15.25
C ARG A 182 -19.89 -8.13 15.00
N ALA A 183 -21.02 -7.55 14.60
CA ALA A 183 -21.19 -6.11 14.59
C ALA A 183 -20.94 -5.51 15.99
N GLY A 184 -20.26 -4.37 16.04
CA GLY A 184 -19.83 -3.71 17.27
C GLY A 184 -18.52 -4.24 17.86
N GLU A 185 -18.03 -5.40 17.42
CA GLU A 185 -16.75 -5.92 17.89
C GLU A 185 -15.58 -5.01 17.47
N THR A 186 -14.57 -4.90 18.33
CA THR A 186 -13.33 -4.18 18.06
C THR A 186 -12.15 -5.13 18.07
N ILE A 187 -11.45 -5.21 16.95
CA ILE A 187 -10.27 -6.05 16.74
C ILE A 187 -9.03 -5.16 16.84
N ARG A 188 -8.10 -5.49 17.74
CA ARG A 188 -6.83 -4.78 17.93
C ARG A 188 -5.69 -5.72 17.54
N LEU A 189 -4.73 -5.23 16.75
CA LEU A 189 -3.64 -6.04 16.23
C LEU A 189 -2.29 -5.33 16.32
N ASP A 190 -1.27 -6.10 16.66
CA ASP A 190 0.08 -5.86 16.14
C ASP A 190 0.11 -6.31 14.69
N SER A 191 -0.03 -5.37 13.75
CA SER A 191 -0.15 -5.69 12.33
C SER A 191 1.17 -6.18 11.69
N ALA A 192 2.28 -6.17 12.44
CA ALA A 192 3.51 -6.86 12.06
C ALA A 192 3.47 -8.37 12.37
N ARG A 193 2.60 -8.82 13.27
CA ARG A 193 2.55 -10.21 13.76
C ARG A 193 1.20 -10.89 13.57
N GLU A 194 0.15 -10.10 13.51
CA GLU A 194 -1.23 -10.54 13.46
C GLU A 194 -2.00 -9.82 12.35
N THR A 195 -2.85 -10.57 11.66
CA THR A 195 -3.82 -10.03 10.70
C THR A 195 -5.08 -10.89 10.75
N PHE A 196 -6.14 -10.49 10.05
CA PHE A 196 -7.34 -11.31 9.94
C PHE A 196 -7.85 -11.36 8.50
N GLY A 197 -8.46 -12.49 8.16
CA GLY A 197 -9.19 -12.70 6.92
C GLY A 197 -10.69 -12.81 7.20
N LEU A 198 -11.48 -12.45 6.19
CA LEU A 198 -12.93 -12.61 6.20
C LEU A 198 -13.33 -13.63 5.14
N SER A 199 -14.28 -14.50 5.45
CA SER A 199 -14.82 -15.47 4.50
C SER A 199 -16.34 -15.63 4.65
N GLY A 200 -16.99 -16.11 3.59
CA GLY A 200 -18.45 -16.25 3.57
C GLY A 200 -19.19 -14.92 3.79
N GLY A 201 -20.41 -15.03 4.32
CA GLY A 201 -21.36 -13.92 4.47
C GLY A 201 -22.37 -13.85 3.32
N SER A 202 -23.54 -13.29 3.60
CA SER A 202 -24.59 -13.01 2.61
C SER A 202 -24.86 -11.51 2.45
N GLY A 203 -24.18 -10.67 3.24
CA GLY A 203 -24.27 -9.23 3.17
C GLY A 203 -22.90 -8.57 3.20
N ASP A 204 -22.92 -7.26 3.04
CA ASP A 204 -21.72 -6.43 3.07
C ASP A 204 -21.13 -6.35 4.48
N VAL A 205 -19.80 -6.39 4.56
CA VAL A 205 -19.07 -6.12 5.80
C VAL A 205 -18.54 -4.69 5.77
N LEU A 206 -18.93 -3.90 6.77
CA LEU A 206 -18.49 -2.52 6.93
C LEU A 206 -17.60 -2.41 8.15
N MET A 207 -16.41 -1.83 7.99
CA MET A 207 -15.41 -1.72 9.05
C MET A 207 -14.85 -0.29 9.12
N LEU A 208 -14.67 0.24 10.32
CA LEU A 208 -13.92 1.46 10.55
C LEU A 208 -12.55 1.10 11.11
N GLN A 209 -11.50 1.43 10.39
CA GLN A 209 -10.12 1.07 10.75
C GLN A 209 -9.29 2.31 11.05
N LEU A 210 -8.62 2.29 12.20
CA LEU A 210 -7.47 3.11 12.51
C LEU A 210 -6.21 2.27 12.32
N ALA A 211 -5.30 2.72 11.46
CA ALA A 211 -4.00 2.10 11.24
C ALA A 211 -2.88 3.11 11.55
N ILE A 212 -1.86 2.65 12.26
CA ILE A 212 -0.66 3.43 12.61
C ILE A 212 0.55 2.65 12.12
N GLN A 213 1.14 3.12 11.02
CA GLN A 213 2.16 2.41 10.25
C GLN A 213 3.39 3.31 10.07
N PRO A 214 4.21 3.49 11.14
CA PRO A 214 5.45 4.23 11.02
C PRO A 214 6.42 3.49 10.08
N PRO A 215 7.44 4.19 9.53
CA PRO A 215 8.50 3.55 8.77
C PRO A 215 9.09 2.38 9.56
N SER A 216 9.11 1.21 8.94
CA SER A 216 9.58 -0.03 9.56
C SER A 216 10.70 -0.65 8.74
N PRO A 217 11.73 -1.24 9.37
CA PRO A 217 12.70 -2.07 8.67
C PRO A 217 12.12 -3.44 8.29
N LEU A 218 11.03 -3.87 8.94
CA LEU A 218 10.29 -5.05 8.50
C LEU A 218 9.57 -4.75 7.20
N PRO A 219 9.59 -5.68 6.23
CA PRO A 219 8.81 -5.54 5.01
C PRO A 219 7.34 -5.90 5.24
N ILE A 220 6.51 -5.51 4.27
CA ILE A 220 5.17 -6.06 4.10
C ILE A 220 5.33 -7.50 3.65
N ARG A 221 4.55 -8.42 4.25
CA ARG A 221 4.63 -9.85 3.98
C ARG A 221 3.24 -10.39 3.66
N ALA A 222 3.13 -11.12 2.56
CA ALA A 222 1.92 -11.87 2.23
C ALA A 222 2.19 -13.35 2.33
N TYR A 223 1.30 -14.07 3.01
CA TYR A 223 1.37 -15.51 3.19
C TYR A 223 0.18 -16.18 2.51
N ASP A 224 0.41 -17.31 1.86
CA ASP A 224 -0.67 -18.19 1.43
C ASP A 224 -1.33 -18.80 2.68
N VAL A 225 -2.64 -18.63 2.83
CA VAL A 225 -3.36 -19.04 4.04
C VAL A 225 -3.39 -20.57 4.20
N ALA A 226 -3.42 -21.31 3.09
CA ALA A 226 -3.53 -22.77 3.11
C ALA A 226 -2.22 -23.44 3.54
N SER A 227 -1.11 -23.07 2.90
CA SER A 227 0.22 -23.64 3.18
C SER A 227 0.95 -22.94 4.33
N GLY A 228 0.54 -21.72 4.69
CA GLY A 228 1.23 -20.88 5.66
C GLY A 228 2.60 -20.40 5.18
N ARG A 229 2.91 -20.52 3.88
CA ARG A 229 4.20 -20.11 3.31
C ARG A 229 4.17 -18.64 2.92
N LEU A 230 5.31 -17.98 3.10
CA LEU A 230 5.54 -16.64 2.57
C LEU A 230 5.51 -16.71 1.04
N VAL A 231 4.66 -15.91 0.41
CA VAL A 231 4.50 -15.86 -1.06
C VAL A 231 4.94 -14.53 -1.65
N HIS A 232 4.94 -13.47 -0.86
CA HIS A 232 5.34 -12.15 -1.33
C HIS A 232 5.94 -11.28 -0.22
N VAL A 233 6.90 -10.45 -0.61
CA VAL A 233 7.55 -9.44 0.23
C VAL A 233 7.59 -8.13 -0.54
N SER A 234 7.24 -7.03 0.11
CA SER A 234 7.35 -5.70 -0.48
C SER A 234 7.78 -4.64 0.55
N ALA A 235 8.23 -3.49 0.04
CA ALA A 235 8.66 -2.37 0.87
C ALA A 235 7.50 -1.87 1.75
N SER A 236 7.77 -1.63 3.02
CA SER A 236 6.79 -1.09 3.99
C SER A 236 6.77 0.44 4.06
N ARG A 237 7.75 1.11 3.44
CA ARG A 237 7.85 2.57 3.39
C ARG A 237 7.14 3.12 2.16
N ARG A 238 6.25 4.09 2.37
CA ARG A 238 5.50 4.74 1.29
C ARG A 238 6.41 5.41 0.25
N ASP A 239 7.47 6.08 0.72
CA ASP A 239 8.41 6.74 -0.18
C ASP A 239 9.14 5.73 -1.06
N SER A 240 9.49 4.56 -0.53
CA SER A 240 10.02 3.44 -1.31
C SER A 240 9.03 3.00 -2.38
N SER A 241 7.75 2.81 -2.04
CA SER A 241 6.71 2.44 -3.02
C SER A 241 6.52 3.48 -4.12
N PHE A 242 6.51 4.78 -3.76
CA PHE A 242 6.40 5.86 -4.74
C PHE A 242 7.60 5.90 -5.68
N ARG A 243 8.82 5.79 -5.15
CA ARG A 243 10.05 5.72 -5.96
C ARG A 243 10.04 4.49 -6.86
N GLN A 244 9.63 3.32 -6.37
CA GLN A 244 9.47 2.11 -7.19
C GLN A 244 8.51 2.33 -8.37
N MET A 245 7.35 2.94 -8.14
CA MET A 245 6.41 3.28 -9.21
C MET A 245 6.99 4.27 -10.22
N ALA A 246 7.69 5.31 -9.74
CA ALA A 246 8.33 6.30 -10.61
C ALA A 246 9.43 5.67 -11.48
N LEU A 247 10.26 4.79 -10.91
CA LEU A 247 11.28 4.05 -11.66
C LEU A 247 10.66 3.11 -12.70
N ALA A 248 9.60 2.37 -12.34
CA ALA A 248 8.87 1.52 -13.29
C ALA A 248 8.27 2.33 -14.45
N LEU A 249 7.73 3.52 -14.17
CA LEU A 249 7.24 4.44 -15.22
C LEU A 249 8.37 4.92 -16.13
N LEU A 250 9.49 5.38 -15.57
CA LEU A 250 10.66 5.81 -16.35
C LEU A 250 11.21 4.69 -17.24
N ARG A 251 11.24 3.47 -16.71
CA ARG A 251 11.60 2.25 -17.46
C ARG A 251 10.59 1.97 -18.59
N ALA A 252 9.29 2.04 -18.31
CA ALA A 252 8.25 1.86 -19.33
C ALA A 252 8.34 2.91 -20.45
N MET A 253 8.74 4.14 -20.11
CA MET A 253 9.01 5.22 -21.05
C MET A 253 10.39 5.12 -21.73
N ARG A 254 11.21 4.11 -21.39
CA ARG A 254 12.55 3.86 -21.93
C ARG A 254 13.52 5.04 -21.75
N ARG A 255 13.43 5.73 -20.62
CA ARG A 255 14.27 6.90 -20.28
C ARG A 255 15.66 6.47 -19.79
N THR A 256 16.55 6.09 -20.70
CA THR A 256 17.93 5.66 -20.37
C THR A 256 18.75 6.77 -19.71
N ASP A 257 18.46 8.04 -20.02
CA ASP A 257 19.03 9.21 -19.37
C ASP A 257 18.73 9.28 -17.86
N ALA A 258 17.70 8.56 -17.39
CA ALA A 258 17.36 8.44 -15.98
C ALA A 258 18.16 7.34 -15.24
N ALA A 259 19.03 6.58 -15.90
CA ALA A 259 19.82 5.51 -15.28
C ALA A 259 20.51 5.90 -13.94
N PRO A 260 21.06 7.12 -13.76
CA PRO A 260 21.61 7.54 -12.46
C PRO A 260 20.60 7.51 -11.30
N LEU A 261 19.32 7.74 -11.56
CA LEU A 261 18.27 7.69 -10.53
C LEU A 261 18.03 6.26 -10.03
N PHE A 262 18.07 5.28 -10.93
CA PHE A 262 17.94 3.87 -10.54
C PHE A 262 19.17 3.41 -9.75
N ALA A 263 20.37 3.82 -10.18
CA ALA A 263 21.61 3.50 -9.47
C ALA A 263 21.65 4.12 -8.06
N ALA A 264 21.09 5.32 -7.88
CA ALA A 264 20.94 5.94 -6.57
C ALA A 264 19.95 5.17 -5.67
N GLU A 265 18.78 4.78 -6.18
CA GLU A 265 17.82 3.99 -5.39
C GLU A 265 18.33 2.58 -5.10
N ALA A 266 19.19 2.01 -5.95
CA ALA A 266 19.89 0.75 -5.70
C ALA A 266 20.84 0.80 -4.48
N ALA A 267 21.08 1.98 -3.90
CA ALA A 267 21.81 2.20 -2.65
C ALA A 267 20.91 2.57 -1.45
N SER A 268 19.58 2.45 -1.59
CA SER A 268 18.60 2.71 -0.52
C SER A 268 18.83 1.84 0.73
N GLU A 269 18.41 2.32 1.90
CA GLU A 269 18.43 1.52 3.13
C GLU A 269 17.51 0.28 3.06
N ASP A 270 16.42 0.40 2.30
CA ASP A 270 15.40 -0.63 2.13
C ASP A 270 15.87 -1.67 1.10
N PHE A 271 16.10 -2.91 1.55
CA PHE A 271 16.63 -3.98 0.71
C PHE A 271 15.69 -4.34 -0.45
N ALA A 272 14.37 -4.27 -0.24
CA ALA A 272 13.39 -4.54 -1.28
C ALA A 272 13.40 -3.42 -2.32
N ALA A 273 13.56 -2.17 -1.89
CA ALA A 273 13.76 -1.03 -2.80
C ALA A 273 15.07 -1.15 -3.60
N ARG A 274 16.19 -1.51 -2.95
CA ARG A 274 17.48 -1.70 -3.64
C ARG A 274 17.37 -2.73 -4.76
N TRP A 275 16.84 -3.91 -4.44
CA TRP A 275 16.71 -4.98 -5.42
C TRP A 275 15.72 -4.64 -6.53
N ASN A 276 14.59 -4.00 -6.20
CA ASN A 276 13.64 -3.57 -7.22
C ASN A 276 14.28 -2.55 -8.19
N ALA A 277 14.94 -1.52 -7.68
CA ALA A 277 15.64 -0.53 -8.49
C ALA A 277 16.69 -1.16 -9.41
N MET A 278 17.43 -2.15 -8.92
CA MET A 278 18.39 -2.91 -9.72
C MET A 278 17.71 -3.67 -10.86
N ARG A 279 16.62 -4.40 -10.61
CA ARG A 279 15.87 -5.10 -11.67
C ARG A 279 15.33 -4.15 -12.72
N GLU A 280 14.82 -2.99 -12.30
CA GLU A 280 14.34 -1.96 -13.22
C GLU A 280 15.49 -1.37 -14.06
N LEU A 281 16.67 -1.13 -13.47
CA LEU A 281 17.86 -0.67 -14.19
C LEU A 281 18.35 -1.71 -15.20
N ILE A 282 18.43 -2.99 -14.81
CA ILE A 282 18.82 -4.09 -15.70
C ILE A 282 17.89 -4.15 -16.93
N ALA A 283 16.58 -3.97 -16.71
CA ALA A 283 15.60 -3.99 -17.78
C ALA A 283 15.62 -2.74 -18.67
N LEU A 284 16.08 -1.61 -18.14
CA LEU A 284 16.20 -0.35 -18.87
C LEU A 284 17.51 -0.26 -19.67
N ASP A 285 18.65 -0.53 -19.02
CA ASP A 285 20.00 -0.42 -19.55
C ASP A 285 20.94 -1.39 -18.82
N SER A 286 21.14 -2.57 -19.40
CA SER A 286 22.00 -3.60 -18.84
C SER A 286 23.47 -3.18 -18.77
N VAL A 287 23.96 -2.35 -19.70
CA VAL A 287 25.35 -1.88 -19.69
C VAL A 287 25.58 -1.00 -18.47
N ALA A 288 24.69 -0.04 -18.22
CA ALA A 288 24.74 0.82 -17.04
C ALA A 288 24.54 0.04 -15.72
N ALA A 289 23.76 -1.05 -15.74
CA ALA A 289 23.49 -1.88 -14.57
C ALA A 289 24.70 -2.70 -14.09
N ARG A 290 25.63 -3.07 -15.00
CA ARG A 290 26.66 -4.09 -14.70
C ARG A 290 27.54 -3.76 -13.49
N ALA A 291 28.10 -2.54 -13.42
CA ALA A 291 28.98 -2.16 -12.33
C ALA A 291 28.24 -2.02 -10.98
N PRO A 292 27.07 -1.35 -10.90
CA PRO A 292 26.20 -1.38 -9.72
C PRO A 292 25.82 -2.80 -9.27
N LEU A 293 25.45 -3.68 -10.20
CA LEU A 293 25.07 -5.07 -9.91
C LEU A 293 26.24 -5.86 -9.32
N ALA A 294 27.45 -5.70 -9.86
CA ALA A 294 28.64 -6.35 -9.32
C ALA A 294 28.98 -5.91 -7.89
N ARG A 295 28.81 -4.61 -7.58
CA ARG A 295 28.96 -4.11 -6.20
C ARG A 295 27.91 -4.72 -5.25
N MET A 296 26.67 -4.82 -5.72
CA MET A 296 25.58 -5.42 -4.94
C MET A 296 25.86 -6.90 -4.67
N ALA A 297 26.32 -7.67 -5.67
CA ALA A 297 26.70 -9.07 -5.51
C ALA A 297 27.84 -9.26 -4.48
N ALA A 298 28.83 -8.37 -4.49
CA ALA A 298 29.99 -8.47 -3.60
C ALA A 298 29.70 -8.04 -2.15
N ALA A 299 28.88 -7.00 -1.95
CA ALA A 299 28.88 -6.27 -0.68
C ALA A 299 27.51 -5.75 -0.21
N ASP A 300 26.39 -6.09 -0.86
CA ASP A 300 25.08 -5.69 -0.31
C ASP A 300 24.92 -6.21 1.13
N PRO A 301 24.44 -5.45 2.11
CA PRO A 301 24.33 -5.93 3.49
C PRO A 301 23.33 -7.09 3.62
N HIS A 302 22.32 -7.16 2.74
CA HIS A 302 21.27 -8.17 2.79
C HIS A 302 21.67 -9.44 2.02
N PRO A 303 21.72 -10.62 2.68
CA PRO A 303 22.25 -11.84 2.07
C PRO A 303 21.47 -12.29 0.82
N GLU A 304 20.14 -12.15 0.82
CA GLU A 304 19.33 -12.54 -0.34
C GLU A 304 19.50 -11.59 -1.53
N VAL A 305 19.77 -10.30 -1.27
CA VAL A 305 20.03 -9.33 -2.35
C VAL A 305 21.41 -9.61 -2.95
N ARG A 306 22.43 -9.91 -2.12
CA ARG A 306 23.74 -10.37 -2.62
C ARG A 306 23.59 -11.61 -3.50
N ALA A 307 22.87 -12.62 -3.01
CA ALA A 307 22.68 -13.88 -3.74
C ALA A 307 21.94 -13.66 -5.08
N ALA A 308 20.85 -12.88 -5.08
CA ALA A 308 20.11 -12.55 -6.28
C ALA A 308 20.96 -11.74 -7.28
N ALA A 309 21.76 -10.79 -6.78
CA ALA A 309 22.67 -10.00 -7.61
C ALA A 309 23.77 -10.86 -8.23
N ALA A 310 24.37 -11.77 -7.46
CA ALA A 310 25.37 -12.72 -7.95
C ALA A 310 24.81 -13.63 -9.05
N ALA A 311 23.67 -14.27 -8.79
CA ALA A 311 22.99 -15.13 -9.77
C ALA A 311 22.61 -14.35 -11.05
N THR A 312 22.19 -13.09 -10.91
CA THR A 312 21.85 -12.26 -12.08
C THR A 312 23.09 -11.81 -12.85
N LEU A 313 24.21 -11.58 -12.18
CA LEU A 313 25.48 -11.23 -12.82
C LEU A 313 26.03 -12.39 -13.66
N GLU A 314 25.81 -13.64 -13.25
CA GLU A 314 26.16 -14.83 -14.04
C GLU A 314 25.41 -14.91 -15.37
N LEU A 315 24.23 -14.28 -15.47
CA LEU A 315 23.45 -14.20 -16.70
C LEU A 315 23.98 -13.14 -17.68
N TYR A 316 24.89 -12.26 -17.25
CA TYR A 316 25.48 -11.28 -18.14
C TYR A 316 26.49 -11.96 -19.06
N PRO A 317 26.40 -11.77 -20.39
CA PRO A 317 27.44 -12.26 -21.27
C PRO A 317 28.79 -11.67 -20.81
N SER A 318 29.81 -12.53 -20.79
CA SER A 318 31.18 -12.07 -20.64
C SER A 318 31.43 -10.99 -21.70
N PRO A 319 32.01 -9.83 -21.33
CA PRO A 319 32.45 -8.90 -22.36
C PRO A 319 33.33 -9.67 -23.33
N PRO A 320 33.20 -9.46 -24.65
CA PRO A 320 34.06 -10.12 -25.61
C PRO A 320 35.50 -9.91 -25.15
N ALA A 321 36.26 -11.01 -25.03
CA ALA A 321 37.66 -10.94 -24.65
C ALA A 321 38.29 -9.88 -25.55
N CYS A 322 38.70 -8.76 -24.97
CA CYS A 322 39.47 -7.77 -25.70
C CYS A 322 40.75 -8.50 -26.06
N GLY A 323 40.84 -8.97 -27.32
CA GLY A 323 41.97 -9.72 -27.81
C GLY A 323 43.21 -8.89 -27.57
N ARG A 324 44.05 -9.35 -26.65
CA ARG A 324 45.46 -8.95 -26.62
C ARG A 324 46.05 -9.47 -27.92
N GLY A 325 46.35 -8.56 -28.84
CA GLY A 325 46.99 -8.91 -30.10
C GLY A 325 46.68 -7.92 -31.22
N SER A 326 46.97 -6.64 -31.01
CA SER A 326 47.24 -5.71 -32.10
C SER A 326 48.66 -5.18 -31.91
N GLU A 327 49.62 -6.04 -32.22
CA GLU A 327 50.95 -5.61 -32.64
C GLU A 327 51.10 -5.98 -34.12
N ALA A 328 51.13 -4.91 -34.93
CA ALA A 328 51.83 -4.69 -36.20
C ALA A 328 52.08 -5.86 -37.17
N CYS A 329 51.65 -5.70 -38.42
CA CYS A 329 52.61 -5.42 -39.50
C CYS A 329 51.93 -4.90 -40.78
N GLU A 330 52.61 -3.92 -41.34
CA GLU A 330 52.42 -3.16 -42.57
C GLU A 330 52.53 -3.97 -43.89
N LEU A 331 52.09 -3.30 -44.98
CA LEU A 331 52.39 -3.50 -46.42
C LEU A 331 51.63 -4.66 -47.11
N VAL A 332 51.00 -4.49 -48.28
CA VAL A 332 51.55 -3.98 -49.55
C VAL A 332 50.41 -3.51 -50.49
N ARG A 333 50.61 -2.31 -51.07
CA ARG A 333 50.08 -1.71 -52.33
C ARG A 333 48.57 -1.61 -52.57
#